data_AF-A0A7J4MB57-F1
#
_entry.id   AF-A0A7J4MB57-F1
#
_cell.length_a   1.000
_cell.length_b   1.000
_cell.length_c   1.000
_cell.angle_alpha   90.00
_cell.angle_beta   90.00
_cell.angle_gamma   90.00
#
_symmetry.space_group_name_H-M   'P 1'
#
loop_
_entity.id
_entity.type
_entity.pdbx_description
1 polymer ?
#
loop_
_entity_poly.entity_id
_entity_poly.type
_entity_poly.pdbx_seq_one_letter_code
_entity_poly.pdbx_strand_id
1 'polypeptide(L)'
;VGPKTGLKLLHKHGTLEGVCEAKGAEVPDNIADIRAIFHDHPASPTEPAQLVLKPVDVAGLKQFLQTDRAFSQRRMDEAFEKLENGGRLGGGQT
;
A
#
# COMPACT_ATOMS: atom_id res chain seq x y z
N VAL A 1 18.06 -13.20 18.22
CA VAL A 1 16.89 -14.12 18.29
C VAL A 1 16.28 -14.18 16.90
N GLY A 2 16.13 -15.37 16.29
CA GLY A 2 15.54 -15.50 14.95
C GLY A 2 14.01 -15.62 14.95
N PRO A 3 13.34 -15.63 13.79
CA PRO A 3 11.87 -15.52 13.69
C PRO A 3 11.10 -16.60 14.47
N LYS A 4 11.46 -17.87 14.28
CA LYS A 4 10.81 -19.01 14.96
C LYS A 4 10.99 -18.96 16.49
N THR A 5 12.18 -18.57 16.93
CA THR A 5 12.49 -18.46 18.36
C THR A 5 11.82 -17.24 18.97
N GLY A 6 11.76 -16.12 18.25
CA GLY A 6 11.08 -14.90 18.67
C GLY A 6 9.59 -15.13 18.92
N LEU A 7 8.91 -15.80 17.98
CA LEU A 7 7.49 -16.13 18.13
C LEU A 7 7.24 -17.05 19.34
N LYS A 8 8.08 -18.09 19.53
CA LYS A 8 7.99 -18.98 20.71
C LYS A 8 8.15 -18.22 22.03
N LEU A 9 9.07 -17.27 22.09
CA LEU A 9 9.31 -16.45 23.27
C LEU A 9 8.13 -15.51 23.55
N LEU A 10 7.59 -14.84 22.52
CA LEU A 10 6.41 -13.99 22.66
C LEU A 10 5.18 -14.78 23.11
N HIS A 11 4.93 -15.98 22.58
CA HIS A 11 3.84 -16.83 23.06
C HIS A 11 4.00 -17.23 24.54
N LYS A 12 5.24 -17.44 24.99
CA LYS A 12 5.52 -17.88 26.36
C LYS A 12 5.50 -16.73 27.37
N HIS A 13 5.94 -15.54 26.98
CA HIS A 13 6.19 -14.42 27.89
C HIS A 13 5.33 -13.18 27.61
N GLY A 14 4.49 -13.20 26.58
CA GLY A 14 3.49 -12.18 26.26
C GLY A 14 4.05 -10.95 25.56
N THR A 15 5.04 -10.27 26.15
CA THR A 15 5.57 -8.99 25.68
C THR A 15 7.07 -9.03 25.47
N LEU A 16 7.63 -8.02 24.78
CA LEU A 16 9.09 -7.88 24.67
C LEU A 16 9.73 -7.74 26.06
N GLU A 17 9.11 -6.97 26.96
CA GLU A 17 9.57 -6.77 28.33
C GLU A 17 9.64 -8.09 29.10
N GLY A 18 8.58 -8.91 29.03
CA GLY A 18 8.57 -10.23 29.66
C GLY A 18 9.62 -11.18 29.08
N VAL A 19 9.90 -11.08 27.78
CA VAL A 19 11.00 -11.83 27.14
C VAL A 19 12.37 -11.33 27.63
N CYS A 20 12.56 -10.01 27.74
CA CYS A 20 13.80 -9.42 28.23
C CYS A 20 14.07 -9.82 29.68
N GLU A 21 13.06 -9.73 30.56
CA GLU A 21 13.11 -10.19 31.95
C GLU A 21 13.50 -11.67 32.04
N ALA A 22 12.79 -12.54 31.31
CA ALA A 22 13.06 -13.98 31.32
C ALA A 22 14.44 -14.37 30.74
N LYS A 23 15.07 -13.49 29.95
CA LYS A 23 16.38 -13.71 29.35
C LYS A 23 17.52 -12.92 30.01
N GLY A 24 17.23 -12.11 31.04
CA GLY A 24 18.21 -11.21 31.64
C GLY A 24 18.78 -10.19 30.65
N ALA A 25 17.96 -9.74 29.71
CA ALA A 25 18.33 -8.72 28.73
C ALA A 25 17.66 -7.39 29.08
N GLU A 26 18.31 -6.28 28.73
CA GLU A 26 17.71 -4.96 28.88
C GLU A 26 16.62 -4.72 27.84
N VAL A 27 15.59 -3.98 28.22
CA VAL A 27 14.54 -3.51 27.31
C VAL A 27 15.09 -2.31 26.55
N PRO A 28 15.00 -2.26 25.20
CA PRO A 28 15.43 -1.08 24.45
C PRO A 28 14.63 0.18 24.83
N ASP A 29 15.31 1.28 25.09
CA ASP A 29 14.69 2.54 25.54
C ASP A 29 13.66 3.11 24.55
N ASN A 30 13.85 2.85 23.25
CA ASN A 30 12.99 3.33 22.17
C ASN A 30 11.84 2.39 21.81
N ILE A 31 11.56 1.35 22.63
CA ILE A 31 10.51 0.38 22.30
C ILE A 31 9.12 1.02 22.20
N ALA A 32 8.86 2.06 22.99
CA ALA A 32 7.61 2.81 22.93
C ALA A 32 7.41 3.46 21.55
N ASP A 33 8.45 4.13 21.04
CA ASP A 33 8.41 4.79 19.73
C ASP A 33 8.25 3.77 18.60
N ILE A 34 8.96 2.64 18.66
CA ILE A 34 8.83 1.57 17.67
C ILE A 34 7.41 1.00 17.66
N ARG A 35 6.81 0.77 18.84
CA ARG A 35 5.42 0.30 18.95
C ARG A 35 4.43 1.30 18.36
N ALA A 36 4.63 2.59 18.62
CA ALA A 36 3.77 3.65 18.10
C ALA A 36 3.75 3.68 16.56
N ILE A 37 4.87 3.38 15.88
CA ILE A 37 4.91 3.27 14.41
C ILE A 37 3.94 2.22 13.87
N PHE A 38 3.73 1.11 14.60
CA PHE A 38 2.82 0.03 14.19
C PHE A 38 1.39 0.22 14.69
N HIS A 39 1.20 0.70 15.92
CA HIS A 39 -0.12 0.85 16.53
C HIS A 39 -0.82 2.14 16.15
N ASP A 40 -0.07 3.24 16.11
CA ASP A 40 -0.56 4.60 15.90
C ASP A 40 0.00 5.15 14.58
N HIS A 41 0.17 4.27 13.58
CA HIS A 41 0.71 4.64 12.29
C HIS A 41 -0.10 5.80 11.69
N PRO A 42 0.54 6.91 11.28
CA PRO A 42 -0.17 8.01 10.66
C PRO A 42 -0.75 7.56 9.32
N ALA A 43 -2.03 7.22 9.33
CA ALA A 43 -2.79 6.84 8.15
C ALA A 43 -3.87 7.90 7.86
N SER A 44 -4.09 8.19 6.59
CA SER A 44 -5.23 9.01 6.18
C SER A 44 -6.46 8.12 6.07
N PRO A 45 -7.50 8.31 6.92
CA PRO A 45 -8.71 7.51 6.81
C PRO A 45 -9.36 7.76 5.45
N THR A 46 -9.70 6.69 4.75
CA THR A 46 -10.39 6.76 3.47
C THR A 46 -11.71 6.02 3.59
N GLU A 47 -12.81 6.76 3.48
CA GLU A 47 -14.13 6.15 3.49
C GLU A 47 -14.33 5.32 2.21
N PRO A 48 -14.98 4.14 2.27
CA PRO A 48 -15.23 3.33 1.08
C PRO A 48 -15.91 4.09 -0.06
N ALA A 49 -16.77 5.06 0.26
CA ALA A 49 -17.43 5.93 -0.70
C ALA A 49 -16.48 6.85 -1.48
N GLN A 50 -15.25 7.05 -1.01
CA GLN A 50 -14.22 7.81 -1.72
C GLN A 50 -13.47 6.94 -2.74
N LEU A 51 -13.54 5.61 -2.62
CA LEU A 51 -12.88 4.64 -3.49
C LEU A 51 -13.71 4.37 -4.75
N VAL A 52 -14.01 5.42 -5.51
CA VAL A 52 -14.80 5.34 -6.74
C VAL A 52 -13.89 5.46 -7.95
N LEU A 53 -13.94 4.45 -8.81
CA LEU A 53 -13.29 4.49 -10.12
C LEU A 53 -14.06 5.46 -11.02
N LYS A 54 -13.43 6.60 -11.30
CA LYS A 54 -13.98 7.61 -12.22
C LYS A 54 -13.78 7.19 -13.67
N PRO A 55 -14.61 7.70 -14.60
CA PRO A 55 -14.37 7.54 -16.03
C PRO A 55 -12.97 8.03 -16.42
N VAL A 56 -12.37 7.35 -17.39
CA VAL A 56 -11.05 7.73 -17.90
C VAL A 56 -11.15 9.01 -18.72
N ASP A 57 -10.34 10.01 -18.38
CA ASP A 57 -10.15 11.20 -19.20
C ASP A 57 -9.19 10.91 -20.37
N VAL A 58 -9.76 10.44 -21.48
CA VAL A 58 -8.99 10.10 -22.69
C VAL A 58 -8.29 11.31 -23.27
N ALA A 59 -8.92 12.49 -23.24
CA ALA A 59 -8.35 13.71 -23.78
C ALA A 59 -7.13 14.16 -22.95
N GLY A 60 -7.27 14.17 -21.62
CA GLY A 60 -6.18 14.47 -20.69
C GLY A 60 -5.02 13.47 -20.81
N LEU A 61 -5.31 12.18 -20.97
CA LEU A 61 -4.27 11.17 -21.19
C LEU A 61 -3.51 11.38 -22.50
N LYS A 62 -4.20 11.71 -23.60
CA LYS A 62 -3.54 12.03 -24.88
C LYS A 62 -2.66 13.28 -24.75
N GLN A 63 -3.18 14.35 -24.15
CA GLN A 63 -2.38 15.56 -23.91
C GLN A 63 -1.11 15.24 -23.11
N PHE A 64 -1.24 14.61 -21.95
CA PHE A 64 -0.09 14.34 -21.09
C PHE A 64 0.89 13.35 -21.72
N LEU A 65 0.42 12.20 -22.19
CA LEU A 65 1.32 11.13 -22.62
C LEU A 65 1.83 11.33 -24.05
N GLN A 66 0.95 11.70 -24.98
CA GLN A 66 1.30 11.80 -26.39
C GLN A 66 1.91 13.15 -26.74
N THR A 67 1.34 14.25 -26.26
CA THR A 67 1.85 15.60 -26.56
C THR A 67 3.01 15.97 -25.63
N ASP A 68 2.82 15.92 -24.31
CA ASP A 68 3.82 16.43 -23.36
C ASP A 68 4.98 15.45 -23.14
N ARG A 69 4.74 14.14 -23.28
CA ARG A 69 5.76 13.08 -23.08
C ARG A 69 6.14 12.33 -24.35
N ALA A 70 5.62 12.74 -25.52
CA ALA A 70 5.96 12.19 -26.84
C ALA A 70 5.79 10.66 -26.96
N PHE A 71 4.79 10.08 -26.30
CA PHE A 71 4.46 8.66 -26.52
C PHE A 71 3.97 8.44 -27.95
N SER A 72 4.44 7.38 -28.59
CA SER A 72 4.03 7.03 -29.95
C SER A 72 2.55 6.61 -30.00
N GLN A 73 1.86 6.92 -31.10
CA GLN A 73 0.47 6.51 -31.34
C GLN A 73 0.23 5.01 -31.08
N ARG A 74 1.09 4.13 -31.61
CA ARG A 74 0.99 2.67 -31.39
C ARG A 74 0.90 2.28 -29.91
N ARG A 75 1.70 2.93 -29.05
CA ARG A 75 1.68 2.66 -27.59
C ARG A 75 0.39 3.16 -26.94
N MET A 76 -0.16 4.26 -27.44
CA MET A 76 -1.45 4.77 -26.96
C MET A 76 -2.57 3.81 -27.34
N ASP A 77 -2.59 3.33 -28.58
CA ASP A 77 -3.61 2.42 -29.08
C ASP A 77 -3.61 1.10 -28.30
N GLU A 78 -2.45 0.45 -28.15
CA GLU A 78 -2.32 -0.80 -27.38
C GLU A 78 -2.74 -0.64 -25.91
N ALA A 79 -2.51 0.53 -25.30
CA ALA A 79 -2.91 0.80 -23.93
C ALA A 79 -4.42 1.08 -23.82
N PHE A 80 -4.98 1.82 -24.78
CA PHE A 80 -6.42 2.10 -24.81
C PHE A 80 -7.24 0.86 -25.12
N GLU A 81 -6.80 -0.02 -26.01
CA GLU A 81 -7.44 -1.32 -26.24
C GLU A 81 -7.56 -2.14 -24.95
N LYS A 82 -6.53 -2.13 -24.10
CA LYS A 82 -6.57 -2.80 -22.79
C LYS A 82 -7.56 -2.15 -21.82
N LEU A 83 -7.64 -0.83 -21.82
CA LEU A 83 -8.60 -0.11 -20.98
C LEU A 83 -10.03 -0.35 -21.46
N GLU A 84 -10.27 -0.40 -22.76
CA GLU A 84 -11.56 -0.74 -23.35
C GLU A 84 -11.97 -2.18 -22.99
N ASN A 85 -11.07 -3.16 -23.19
CA ASN A 85 -11.30 -4.55 -22.80
C ASN A 85 -11.57 -4.73 -21.29
N GLY A 86 -11.05 -3.82 -20.46
CA GLY A 86 -11.31 -3.77 -19.02
C GLY A 86 -12.59 -3.01 -18.63
N GLY A 87 -13.42 -2.60 -19.60
CA GLY A 87 -14.64 -1.81 -19.38
C GLY A 87 -14.37 -0.40 -18.87
N ARG A 88 -13.19 0.16 -19.17
CA ARG A 88 -12.73 1.47 -18.64
C ARG A 88 -12.82 2.61 -19.66
N LEU A 89 -12.96 2.28 -20.94
CA LEU A 89 -13.25 3.24 -22.02
C LEU A 89 -14.64 2.94 -22.58
N GLY A 90 -15.45 3.98 -22.75
CA GLY A 90 -16.88 3.84 -23.06
C GLY A 90 -17.71 3.83 -21.78
N GLY A 91 -18.71 4.70 -21.70
CA GLY A 91 -19.53 4.94 -20.50
C GLY A 91 -20.53 3.82 -20.19
N GLY A 92 -20.05 2.59 -19.96
CA GLY A 92 -20.86 1.46 -19.55
C GLY A 92 -20.19 0.70 -18.42
N GLN A 93 -20.70 0.85 -17.20
CA GLN A 93 -20.47 -0.13 -16.15
C GLN A 93 -20.92 -1.51 -16.67
N THR A 94 -20.05 -2.50 -16.59
CA THR A 94 -20.44 -3.92 -16.52
C THR A 94 -19.90 -4.49 -15.23
#